data_AF-A0A968UCN4-F1
#
_entry.id   AF-A0A968UCN4-F1
#
_cell.length_a   1.000
_cell.length_b   1.000
_cell.length_c   1.000
_cell.angle_alpha   90.00
_cell.angle_beta   90.00
_cell.angle_gamma   90.00
#
_symmetry.space_group_name_H-M   'P 1'
#
loop_
_entity.id
_entity.type
_entity.pdbx_description
1 polymer ?
#
loop_
_entity_poly.entity_id
_entity_poly.type
_entity_poly.pdbx_seq_one_letter_code
_entity_poly.pdbx_strand_id
1 'polypeptide(L)'
;MSLQELKEQAYKLSASDRLALIGAIIQSLQNTVEIEDWQYLVTRPHPWRRQLYIKGRKLPASTIWQDMLSNEMSAEQAAENWDLSLSTIDEVVRYCESHQELLKLEADEERYRLATKGVSLESTTAA
;
A
#
# COMPACT_ATOMS: atom_id res chain seq x y z
N MET A 1 16.31 14.32 25.62
CA MET A 1 16.18 13.23 26.60
C MET A 1 16.60 11.94 25.90
N SER A 2 17.54 11.20 26.47
CA SER A 2 18.02 9.93 25.90
C SER A 2 17.04 8.78 26.20
N LEU A 3 17.12 7.70 25.42
CA LEU A 3 16.31 6.49 25.67
C LEU A 3 16.60 5.88 27.05
N GLN A 4 17.83 6.00 27.54
CA GLN A 4 18.21 5.54 28.88
C GLN A 4 17.52 6.37 29.97
N GLU A 5 17.50 7.69 29.83
CA GLU A 5 16.82 8.58 30.78
C GLU A 5 15.31 8.32 30.82
N LEU A 6 14.71 8.07 29.66
CA LEU A 6 13.29 7.75 29.52
C LEU A 6 12.94 6.42 30.19
N LYS A 7 13.81 5.41 30.03
CA LYS A 7 13.69 4.11 30.70
C LYS A 7 13.74 4.27 32.22
N GLU A 8 14.71 5.01 32.74
CA GLU A 8 14.85 5.27 34.18
C GLU A 8 13.64 6.01 34.76
N GLN A 9 13.08 6.98 34.03
CA GLN A 9 11.87 7.67 34.43
C GLN A 9 10.64 6.75 34.42
N ALA A 10 10.52 5.87 33.43
CA ALA A 10 9.44 4.89 33.37
C ALA A 10 9.48 3.89 34.53
N TYR A 11 10.66 3.53 35.06
CA TYR A 11 10.77 2.65 36.23
C TYR A 11 10.33 3.31 37.55
N LYS A 12 10.30 4.65 37.62
CA LYS A 12 9.81 5.39 38.80
C LYS A 12 8.29 5.48 38.88
N LEU A 13 7.58 5.11 37.82
CA LEU A 13 6.12 5.13 37.75
C LEU A 13 5.50 3.96 38.52
N SER A 14 4.26 4.16 38.98
CA SER A 14 3.47 3.07 39.56
C SER A 14 3.20 1.96 38.53
N ALA A 15 2.78 0.77 38.99
CA ALA A 15 2.40 -0.29 38.06
C ALA A 15 1.26 0.12 37.11
N SER A 16 0.29 0.90 37.61
CA SER A 16 -0.84 1.42 36.84
C SER A 16 -0.39 2.43 35.78
N ASP A 17 0.47 3.37 36.15
CA ASP A 17 0.93 4.41 35.22
C ASP A 17 1.87 3.85 34.15
N ARG A 18 2.66 2.82 34.50
CA ARG A 18 3.45 2.08 33.51
C ARG A 18 2.57 1.37 32.50
N LEU A 19 1.47 0.74 32.95
CA LEU A 19 0.50 0.12 32.04
C LEU A 19 -0.17 1.14 31.13
N ALA A 20 -0.57 2.30 31.67
CA ALA A 20 -1.14 3.39 30.88
C ALA A 20 -0.15 3.94 29.84
N LEU A 21 1.12 4.12 30.21
CA LEU A 21 2.18 4.55 29.31
C LEU A 21 2.42 3.54 28.18
N ILE A 22 2.46 2.24 28.50
CA ILE A 22 2.59 1.17 27.49
C ILE A 22 1.39 1.21 26.53
N GLY A 23 0.16 1.36 27.04
CA GLY A 23 -1.04 1.49 26.21
C GLY A 23 -0.96 2.68 25.25
N ALA A 24 -0.52 3.85 25.72
CA ALA A 24 -0.35 5.03 24.89
C ALA A 24 0.75 4.85 23.82
N ILE A 25 1.86 4.18 24.16
CA ILE A 25 2.93 3.86 23.20
C ILE A 25 2.41 2.87 22.15
N ILE A 26 1.73 1.80 22.55
CA ILE A 26 1.13 0.84 21.62
C ILE A 26 0.14 1.55 20.69
N GLN A 27 -0.74 2.41 21.22
CA GLN A 27 -1.69 3.18 20.41
C GLN A 27 -0.99 4.13 19.44
N SER A 28 0.10 4.77 19.86
CA SER A 28 0.92 5.64 18.99
C SER A 28 1.65 4.84 17.91
N LEU A 29 2.07 3.61 18.20
CA LEU A 29 2.79 2.74 17.27
C LEU A 29 1.86 1.99 16.31
N GLN A 30 0.61 1.73 16.71
CA GLN A 30 -0.42 1.14 15.85
C GLN A 30 -0.71 1.99 14.60
N ASN A 31 -0.43 3.30 14.65
CA ASN A 31 -0.49 4.17 13.47
C ASN A 31 0.75 4.07 12.55
N THR A 32 1.79 3.32 12.94
CA THR A 32 3.10 3.35 12.25
C THR A 32 3.56 2.01 11.72
N VAL A 33 2.98 0.89 12.15
CA VAL A 33 3.38 -0.43 11.66
C VAL A 33 2.16 -1.36 11.63
N GLU A 34 1.35 -1.25 10.57
CA GLU A 34 0.72 -2.47 10.08
C GLU A 34 1.86 -3.32 9.50
N ILE A 35 2.22 -4.40 10.19
CA ILE A 35 2.98 -5.48 9.59
C ILE A 35 1.98 -6.13 8.64
N GLU A 36 1.87 -5.59 7.42
CA GLU A 36 0.90 -6.06 6.45
C GLU A 36 1.38 -7.41 5.90
N ASP A 37 0.90 -8.47 6.55
CA ASP A 37 1.02 -9.85 6.08
C ASP A 37 0.09 -10.04 4.87
N TRP A 38 0.55 -9.55 3.72
CA TRP A 38 -0.15 -9.72 2.45
C TRP A 38 -0.18 -11.19 2.04
N GLN A 39 -1.36 -11.78 1.95
CA GLN A 39 -1.53 -13.21 1.69
C GLN A 39 -1.44 -13.53 0.18
N TYR A 40 -2.02 -12.66 -0.63
CA TYR A 40 -2.17 -12.77 -2.09
C TYR A 40 -1.32 -11.73 -2.84
N LEU A 41 -0.75 -10.74 -2.16
CA LEU A 41 0.18 -9.77 -2.75
C LEU A 41 1.63 -10.06 -2.39
N VAL A 42 2.55 -9.86 -3.34
CA VAL A 42 3.98 -10.10 -3.15
C VAL A 42 4.82 -8.99 -3.77
N THR A 43 5.97 -8.72 -3.13
CA THR A 43 7.00 -7.89 -3.75
C THR A 43 7.66 -8.64 -4.90
N ARG A 44 8.09 -7.90 -5.93
CA ARG A 44 8.92 -8.43 -7.00
C ARG A 44 10.09 -7.49 -7.24
N PRO A 45 11.30 -8.00 -7.52
CA PRO A 45 12.41 -7.16 -7.91
C PRO A 45 12.07 -6.37 -9.18
N HIS A 46 12.08 -5.04 -9.07
CA HIS A 46 11.94 -4.14 -10.20
C HIS A 46 12.93 -2.98 -10.04
N PRO A 47 13.51 -2.43 -11.13
CA PRO A 47 14.57 -1.42 -11.00
C PRO A 47 14.15 -0.12 -10.32
N TRP A 48 12.84 0.15 -10.25
CA TRP A 48 12.30 1.40 -9.69
C TRP A 48 10.87 1.31 -9.14
N ARG A 49 10.13 0.22 -9.39
CA ARG A 49 8.75 0.05 -8.87
C ARG A 49 8.80 -0.78 -7.60
N ARG A 50 7.95 -0.43 -6.65
CA ARG A 50 7.81 -1.05 -5.33
C ARG A 50 6.39 -1.56 -5.09
N GLN A 51 5.45 -1.27 -5.99
CA GLN A 51 4.11 -1.85 -6.01
C GLN A 51 4.10 -3.36 -5.80
N LEU A 52 3.10 -3.85 -5.07
CA LEU A 52 2.86 -5.27 -4.90
C LEU A 52 2.13 -5.87 -6.10
N TYR A 53 2.43 -7.14 -6.35
CA TYR A 53 1.88 -7.92 -7.45
C TYR A 53 1.00 -9.04 -6.92
N ILE A 54 -0.01 -9.44 -7.69
CA ILE A 54 -0.75 -10.66 -7.40
C ILE A 54 0.21 -11.86 -7.41
N LYS A 55 0.20 -12.64 -6.34
CA LYS A 55 1.01 -13.84 -6.17
C LYS A 55 0.74 -14.82 -7.31
N GLY A 56 1.80 -15.32 -7.93
CA GLY A 56 1.70 -16.21 -9.09
C GLY A 56 1.38 -15.52 -10.43
N ARG A 57 1.05 -14.21 -10.45
CA ARG A 57 0.81 -13.44 -11.68
C ARG A 57 1.84 -12.32 -11.85
N LYS A 58 1.98 -11.80 -13.07
CA LYS A 58 2.79 -10.61 -13.41
C LYS A 58 1.90 -9.36 -13.48
N LEU A 59 0.93 -9.27 -12.56
CA LEU A 59 -0.10 -8.25 -12.54
C LEU A 59 0.05 -7.40 -11.27
N PRO A 60 0.32 -6.08 -11.39
CA PRO A 60 0.32 -5.17 -10.25
C PRO A 60 -1.09 -5.04 -9.66
N ALA A 61 -1.18 -4.89 -8.33
CA ALA A 61 -2.45 -4.66 -7.66
C ALA A 61 -3.16 -3.39 -8.16
N SER A 62 -2.39 -2.33 -8.42
CA SER A 62 -2.91 -1.04 -8.89
C SER A 62 -3.61 -1.12 -10.24
N THR A 63 -3.21 -2.03 -11.13
CA THR A 63 -3.85 -2.22 -12.44
C THR A 63 -5.30 -2.68 -12.27
N ILE A 64 -5.54 -3.64 -11.38
CA ILE A 64 -6.88 -4.14 -11.09
C ILE A 64 -7.72 -3.03 -10.45
N TRP A 65 -7.16 -2.33 -9.47
CA TRP A 65 -7.87 -1.25 -8.79
C TRP A 65 -8.23 -0.09 -9.73
N GLN A 66 -7.32 0.32 -10.62
CA GLN A 66 -7.61 1.35 -11.62
C GLN A 66 -8.68 0.92 -12.62
N ASP A 67 -8.66 -0.35 -13.03
CA ASP A 67 -9.68 -0.93 -13.90
C ASP A 67 -11.05 -0.98 -13.20
N MET A 68 -11.09 -1.35 -11.92
CA MET A 68 -12.30 -1.29 -11.10
C MET A 68 -12.87 0.13 -11.02
N LEU A 69 -12.03 1.13 -10.75
CA LEU A 69 -12.46 2.53 -10.68
C LEU A 69 -12.94 3.05 -12.03
N SER A 70 -12.27 2.69 -13.12
CA SER A 70 -12.59 3.18 -14.47
C SER A 70 -13.88 2.57 -15.02
N ASN A 71 -14.21 1.36 -14.61
CA ASN A 71 -15.41 0.63 -15.05
C ASN A 71 -16.50 0.55 -13.98
N GLU A 72 -16.34 1.24 -12.84
CA GLU A 72 -17.27 1.22 -11.69
C GLU A 72 -17.61 -0.20 -11.21
N MET A 73 -16.64 -1.13 -11.26
CA MET A 73 -16.86 -2.54 -10.91
C MET A 73 -16.94 -2.75 -9.40
N SER A 74 -17.87 -3.61 -8.98
CA SER A 74 -17.85 -4.18 -7.63
C SER A 74 -16.70 -5.18 -7.45
N ALA A 75 -16.41 -5.55 -6.21
CA ALA A 75 -15.37 -6.54 -5.90
C ALA A 75 -15.69 -7.92 -6.52
N GLU A 76 -16.97 -8.31 -6.55
CA GLU A 76 -17.43 -9.56 -7.15
C GLU A 76 -17.27 -9.54 -8.68
N GLN A 77 -17.64 -8.43 -9.32
CA GLN A 77 -17.47 -8.27 -10.77
C GLN A 77 -16.00 -8.29 -11.16
N ALA A 78 -15.14 -7.63 -10.37
CA ALA A 78 -13.70 -7.64 -10.59
C ALA A 78 -13.10 -9.05 -10.40
N ALA A 79 -13.56 -9.79 -9.39
CA ALA A 79 -13.15 -11.17 -9.13
C ALA A 79 -13.47 -12.07 -10.34
N GLU A 80 -14.67 -11.92 -10.92
CA GLU A 80 -15.07 -12.63 -12.13
C GLU A 80 -14.25 -12.18 -13.35
N ASN A 81 -14.16 -10.88 -13.61
CA ASN A 81 -13.46 -10.30 -14.77
C ASN A 81 -11.98 -10.68 -14.82
N TRP A 82 -11.30 -10.65 -13.67
CA TRP A 82 -9.87 -10.93 -13.56
C TRP A 82 -9.55 -12.39 -13.26
N ASP A 83 -10.57 -13.26 -13.09
CA ASP A 83 -10.41 -14.66 -12.68
C ASP A 83 -9.58 -14.76 -11.38
N LEU A 84 -10.04 -14.06 -10.33
CA LEU A 84 -9.41 -13.99 -9.02
C LEU A 84 -10.42 -14.31 -7.92
N SER A 85 -9.95 -14.75 -6.75
CA SER A 85 -10.84 -14.90 -5.60
C SER A 85 -11.27 -13.53 -5.08
N LEU A 86 -12.48 -13.45 -4.52
CA LEU A 86 -12.97 -12.23 -3.86
C LEU A 86 -11.99 -11.74 -2.78
N SER A 87 -11.42 -12.66 -2.00
CA SER A 87 -10.40 -12.36 -1.00
C SER A 87 -9.13 -11.71 -1.57
N THR A 88 -8.75 -12.04 -2.81
CA THR A 88 -7.62 -11.40 -3.49
C THR A 88 -7.99 -9.97 -3.88
N ILE A 89 -9.21 -9.75 -4.37
CA ILE A 89 -9.71 -8.42 -4.75
C ILE A 89 -9.83 -7.52 -3.53
N ASP A 90 -10.38 -8.00 -2.41
CA ASP A 90 -10.48 -7.24 -1.17
C ASP A 90 -9.10 -6.80 -0.67
N GLU A 91 -8.11 -7.69 -0.76
CA GLU A 91 -6.73 -7.38 -0.38
C GLU A 91 -6.08 -6.35 -1.34
N VAL A 92 -6.37 -6.45 -2.65
CA VAL A 92 -5.96 -5.44 -3.65
C VAL A 92 -6.52 -4.06 -3.31
N VAL A 93 -7.82 -3.98 -3.00
CA VAL A 93 -8.48 -2.71 -2.65
C VAL A 93 -7.84 -2.13 -1.40
N ARG A 94 -7.71 -2.92 -0.33
CA ARG A 94 -7.07 -2.50 0.93
C ARG A 94 -5.64 -2.00 0.71
N TYR A 95 -4.86 -2.71 -0.10
CA TYR A 95 -3.51 -2.29 -0.45
C TYR A 95 -3.49 -0.96 -1.20
N CYS A 96 -4.33 -0.81 -2.22
CA CYS A 96 -4.30 0.39 -3.05
C CYS A 96 -4.80 1.63 -2.30
N GLU A 97 -5.79 1.47 -1.40
CA GLU A 97 -6.30 2.56 -0.55
C GLU A 97 -5.26 3.02 0.48
N SER A 98 -4.53 2.09 1.09
CA SER A 98 -3.46 2.42 2.06
C SER A 98 -2.19 2.97 1.41
N HIS A 99 -1.94 2.67 0.13
CA HIS A 99 -0.69 3.00 -0.56
C HIS A 99 -0.83 4.05 -1.68
N GLN A 100 -1.89 4.86 -1.69
CA GLN A 100 -2.16 5.83 -2.76
C GLN A 100 -0.98 6.77 -3.07
N GLU A 101 -0.25 7.23 -2.04
CA GLU A 101 0.94 8.08 -2.22
C GLU A 101 2.04 7.37 -3.01
N LEU A 102 2.32 6.10 -2.69
CA LEU A 102 3.28 5.28 -3.43
C LEU A 102 2.84 5.12 -4.90
N LEU A 103 1.55 4.81 -5.12
CA LEU A 103 1.01 4.63 -6.48
C LEU A 103 1.17 5.90 -7.32
N LYS A 104 0.91 7.07 -6.71
CA LYS A 104 1.08 8.38 -7.35
C LYS A 104 2.55 8.65 -7.70
N LEU A 105 3.47 8.43 -6.77
CA LEU A 105 4.90 8.63 -7.01
C LEU A 105 5.42 7.73 -8.15
N GLU A 106 4.98 6.48 -8.19
CA GLU A 106 5.37 5.56 -9.28
C GLU A 106 4.77 5.97 -10.62
N ALA A 107 3.54 6.47 -10.66
CA ALA A 107 2.94 6.99 -11.88
C ALA A 107 3.69 8.24 -12.39
N ASP A 108 4.13 9.13 -11.49
CA ASP A 108 4.92 10.31 -11.83
C ASP A 108 6.29 9.92 -12.40
N GLU A 109 6.97 8.96 -11.78
CA GLU A 109 8.24 8.40 -12.26
C GLU A 109 8.07 7.73 -13.64
N GLU A 110 6.97 7.00 -13.86
CA GLU A 110 6.65 6.41 -15.16
C GLU A 110 6.51 7.48 -16.23
N ARG A 111 5.74 8.54 -15.95
CA ARG A 111 5.55 9.67 -16.86
C ARG A 111 6.87 10.34 -17.20
N TYR A 112 7.73 10.58 -16.20
CA TYR A 112 9.06 11.15 -16.41
C TYR A 112 9.94 10.27 -17.31
N ARG A 113 9.95 8.95 -17.07
CA ARG A 113 10.72 8.00 -17.89
C ARG A 113 10.23 7.94 -19.33
N LEU A 114 8.91 7.99 -19.55
CA LEU A 114 8.30 8.00 -20.88
C LEU A 114 8.62 9.30 -21.63
N ALA A 115 8.49 10.45 -20.97
CA ALA A 115 8.84 11.76 -21.53
C ALA A 115 10.34 11.81 -21.91
N THR A 116 11.23 11.31 -21.06
CA THR A 116 12.67 11.25 -21.34
C THR A 116 13.00 10.37 -22.55
N LYS A 117 12.18 9.34 -22.82
CA LYS A 117 12.29 8.48 -24.00
C LYS A 117 11.62 9.07 -25.25
N GLY A 118 11.04 10.27 -25.16
CA GLY A 118 10.34 10.94 -26.25
C GLY A 118 8.96 10.36 -26.57
N VAL A 119 8.36 9.60 -25.63
CA VAL A 119 6.99 9.10 -25.80
C VAL A 119 6.02 10.22 -25.46
N SER A 120 5.19 10.64 -26.44
CA SER A 120 4.08 11.55 -26.19
C SER A 120 2.98 10.81 -25.45
N LEU A 121 2.56 11.35 -24.31
CA LEU A 121 1.49 10.80 -23.47
C LEU A 121 0.12 11.40 -23.78
N GLU A 122 0.03 12.31 -24.75
CA GLU A 122 -1.25 12.84 -25.20
C GLU A 122 -1.99 11.79 -26.01
N SER A 123 -3.18 11.40 -25.54
CA SER A 123 -4.14 10.69 -26.36
C SER A 123 -4.48 11.56 -27.57
N THR A 124 -4.16 11.11 -28.78
CA THR A 124 -4.79 11.67 -29.98
C THR A 124 -6.28 11.44 -29.83
N THR A 125 -7.02 12.47 -29.41
CA THR A 125 -8.47 12.48 -29.44
C THR A 125 -8.86 12.39 -30.91
N ALA A 126 -9.16 11.17 -31.38
CA ALA A 126 -9.77 10.98 -32.69
C ALA A 126 -11.19 11.57 -32.61
N ALA A 127 -11.37 12.69 -33.31
CA ALA A 127 -12.65 13.38 -33.49
C ALA A 127 -13.61 12.59 -34.39
#